data_AF-A0A370GIG5-F1
#
_entry.id   AF-A0A370GIG5-F1
#
_cell.length_a   1.000
_cell.length_b   1.000
_cell.length_c   1.000
_cell.angle_alpha   90.00
_cell.angle_beta   90.00
_cell.angle_gamma   90.00
#
_symmetry.space_group_name_H-M   'P 1'
#
loop_
_entity.id
_entity.type
_entity.pdbx_description
1 polymer ?
#
loop_
_entity_poly.entity_id
_entity_poly.type
_entity_poly.pdbx_seq_one_letter_code
_entity_poly.pdbx_strand_id
1 'polypeptide(L)'
;MEKHAPRRFSLSILSLGTIAVYPYVIDISTLSIQVAAIVIFLFCMIELTSYSLLEKLKLLIYSLTICAGTGGFMLMKIFDPVWVIFDPKWMLSLFLFFLIQMMTPGDLKKSMLSLYLGLFFGHAATAILLNQWGMNMPIGSPEILDVAAYVSTIFLAIEGMKVISGYFEAKQNIGKGKQG
;
A
#
# COMPACT_ATOMS: atom_id res chain seq x y z
N MET A 1 -21.72 -7.37 -18.83
CA MET A 1 -20.43 -8.06 -18.60
C MET A 1 -19.42 -7.50 -19.60
N GLU A 2 -18.97 -6.26 -19.41
CA GLU A 2 -18.03 -5.59 -20.32
C GLU A 2 -16.59 -5.72 -19.81
N LYS A 3 -15.68 -5.98 -20.75
CA LYS A 3 -14.28 -6.38 -20.54
C LYS A 3 -13.45 -5.26 -19.91
N HIS A 4 -13.16 -5.35 -18.61
CA HIS A 4 -12.05 -4.62 -17.95
C HIS A 4 -10.65 -5.21 -18.29
N ALA A 5 -10.42 -5.61 -19.55
CA ALA A 5 -9.18 -6.24 -19.99
C ALA A 5 -7.91 -5.36 -19.91
N PRO A 6 -7.92 -4.05 -20.23
CA PRO A 6 -6.67 -3.29 -20.32
C PRO A 6 -6.00 -3.11 -18.96
N ARG A 7 -6.78 -2.88 -17.89
CA ARG A 7 -6.23 -2.61 -16.55
C ARG A 7 -5.63 -3.86 -15.89
N ARG A 8 -6.19 -5.05 -16.14
CA ARG A 8 -5.63 -6.32 -15.64
C ARG A 8 -4.27 -6.62 -16.26
N PHE A 9 -4.11 -6.31 -17.55
CA PHE A 9 -2.87 -6.49 -18.27
C PHE A 9 -1.77 -5.55 -17.74
N SER A 10 -2.08 -4.26 -17.56
CA SER A 10 -1.15 -3.29 -16.97
C SER A 10 -0.69 -3.70 -15.56
N LEU A 11 -1.60 -4.18 -14.71
CA LEU A 11 -1.26 -4.65 -13.36
C LEU A 11 -0.39 -5.93 -13.39
N SER A 12 -0.62 -6.82 -14.35
CA SER A 12 0.19 -8.04 -14.50
C SER A 12 1.60 -7.70 -14.95
N ILE A 13 1.75 -6.81 -15.95
CA ILE A 13 3.06 -6.29 -16.37
C ILE A 13 3.76 -5.58 -15.22
N LEU A 14 3.04 -4.74 -14.47
CA LEU A 14 3.60 -4.06 -13.31
C LEU A 14 4.14 -5.06 -12.29
N SER A 15 3.34 -6.07 -11.92
CA SER A 15 3.77 -7.09 -10.94
C SER A 15 4.99 -7.85 -11.42
N LEU A 16 5.03 -8.25 -12.69
CA LEU A 16 6.17 -8.95 -13.29
C LEU A 16 7.40 -8.05 -13.35
N GLY A 17 7.23 -6.79 -13.74
CA GLY A 17 8.28 -5.79 -13.78
C GLY A 17 8.87 -5.51 -12.40
N THR A 18 8.03 -5.36 -11.37
CA THR A 18 8.46 -5.18 -9.99
C THR A 18 9.26 -6.38 -9.49
N ILE A 19 8.84 -7.61 -9.79
CA ILE A 19 9.58 -8.83 -9.40
C ILE A 19 10.91 -8.93 -10.15
N ALA A 20 10.93 -8.66 -11.45
CA ALA A 20 12.15 -8.69 -12.24
C ALA A 20 13.19 -7.66 -11.79
N VAL A 21 12.71 -6.50 -11.32
CA VAL A 21 13.54 -5.36 -10.92
C VAL A 21 13.85 -5.37 -9.40
N TYR A 22 13.22 -6.26 -8.64
CA TYR A 22 13.43 -6.44 -7.20
C TYR A 22 14.90 -6.57 -6.75
N PRO A 23 15.79 -7.35 -7.41
CA PRO A 23 17.16 -7.50 -6.93
C PRO A 23 18.05 -6.27 -7.16
N TYR A 24 17.59 -5.27 -7.90
CA TYR A 24 18.39 -4.09 -8.22
C TYR A 24 18.21 -3.00 -7.16
N VAL A 25 19.35 -2.49 -6.69
CA VAL A 25 19.45 -1.35 -5.78
C VAL A 25 20.31 -0.29 -6.45
N ILE A 26 19.89 0.97 -6.36
CA ILE A 26 20.66 2.12 -6.83
C ILE A 26 21.23 2.81 -5.60
N ASP A 27 22.55 2.86 -5.51
CA ASP A 27 23.26 3.59 -4.46
C ASP A 27 23.62 5.00 -4.95
N ILE A 28 23.06 6.02 -4.30
CA ILE A 28 23.38 7.42 -4.54
C ILE A 28 24.14 7.95 -3.32
N SER A 29 25.47 7.89 -3.37
CA SER A 29 26.38 8.32 -2.29
C SER A 29 26.07 7.63 -0.95
N THR A 30 25.31 8.26 -0.06
CA THR A 30 24.91 7.71 1.25
C THR A 30 23.54 7.04 1.23
N LEU A 31 22.79 7.15 0.13
CA LEU A 31 21.37 6.81 0.09
C LEU A 31 21.11 5.72 -0.95
N SER A 32 20.79 4.53 -0.46
CA SER A 32 20.42 3.38 -1.28
C SER A 32 18.92 3.37 -1.53
N ILE A 33 18.48 3.18 -2.78
CA ILE A 33 17.06 3.09 -3.15
C ILE A 33 16.82 1.79 -3.92
N GLN A 34 15.84 1.01 -3.49
CA GLN A 34 15.44 -0.20 -4.21
C GLN A 34 14.61 0.16 -5.45
N VAL A 35 15.00 -0.38 -6.61
CA VAL A 35 14.39 0.02 -7.89
C VAL A 35 12.92 -0.40 -7.98
N ALA A 36 12.54 -1.51 -7.33
CA ALA A 36 11.15 -1.94 -7.20
C ALA A 36 10.25 -0.86 -6.58
N ALA A 37 10.74 -0.13 -5.56
CA ALA A 37 9.98 0.93 -4.93
C ALA A 37 9.77 2.14 -5.87
N ILE A 38 10.77 2.45 -6.70
CA ILE A 38 10.68 3.50 -7.72
C ILE A 38 9.61 3.15 -8.76
N VAL A 39 9.60 1.90 -9.25
CA VAL A 39 8.61 1.43 -10.23
C VAL A 39 7.19 1.55 -9.68
N ILE A 40 6.97 1.13 -8.44
CA ILE A 40 5.65 1.24 -7.77
C ILE A 40 5.27 2.72 -7.59
N PHE A 41 6.20 3.56 -7.14
CA PHE A 41 5.95 4.99 -6.94
C PHE A 41 5.56 5.70 -8.24
N LEU A 42 6.28 5.44 -9.35
CA LEU A 42 5.95 5.99 -10.66
C LEU A 42 4.55 5.57 -11.13
N PHE A 43 4.18 4.31 -10.90
CA PHE A 43 2.83 3.83 -11.20
C PHE A 43 1.76 4.57 -10.39
N CYS A 44 1.99 4.79 -9.09
CA CYS A 44 1.09 5.58 -8.25
C CYS A 44 0.94 7.02 -8.73
N MET A 45 2.02 7.65 -9.20
CA MET A 45 1.98 9.01 -9.76
C MET A 45 1.15 9.08 -11.04
N ILE A 46 1.25 8.08 -11.92
CA ILE A 46 0.43 7.98 -13.13
C ILE A 46 -1.05 7.85 -12.76
N GLU A 47 -1.41 6.94 -11.84
CA GLU A 47 -2.80 6.78 -11.39
C GLU A 47 -3.32 8.06 -10.69
N LEU A 48 -2.46 8.80 -9.99
CA LEU A 48 -2.81 10.07 -9.34
C LEU A 48 -3.25 11.13 -10.35
N THR A 49 -2.69 11.14 -11.57
CA THR A 49 -3.05 12.15 -12.60
C THR A 49 -4.53 12.12 -12.96
N SER A 50 -5.17 10.95 -12.86
CA SER A 50 -6.57 10.72 -13.25
C SER A 50 -7.60 11.33 -12.29
N TYR A 51 -7.19 11.77 -11.09
CA TYR A 51 -8.08 12.34 -10.08
C TYR A 51 -8.23 13.86 -10.20
N SER A 52 -9.36 14.37 -9.71
CA SER A 52 -9.60 15.82 -9.59
C SER A 52 -8.66 16.47 -8.57
N LEU A 53 -8.46 17.79 -8.66
CA LEU A 53 -7.54 18.52 -7.76
C LEU A 53 -7.94 18.38 -6.29
N LEU A 54 -9.23 18.43 -5.98
CA LEU A 54 -9.73 18.23 -4.61
C LEU A 54 -9.46 16.81 -4.10
N GLU A 55 -9.61 15.79 -4.95
CA GLU A 55 -9.30 14.41 -4.58
C GLU A 55 -7.80 14.20 -4.40
N LYS A 56 -6.96 14.82 -5.24
CA LYS A 56 -5.50 14.82 -5.08
C LYS A 56 -5.10 15.40 -3.73
N LEU A 57 -5.71 16.50 -3.30
CA LEU A 57 -5.44 17.11 -2.01
C LEU A 57 -5.88 16.22 -0.83
N LYS A 58 -7.04 15.56 -0.94
CA LYS A 58 -7.48 14.56 0.06
C LYS A 58 -6.49 13.39 0.15
N LEU A 59 -6.10 12.83 -1.00
CA LEU A 59 -5.12 11.74 -1.06
C LEU A 59 -3.76 12.15 -0.50
N LEU A 60 -3.34 13.40 -0.71
CA LEU A 60 -2.12 13.95 -0.12
C LEU A 60 -2.21 13.94 1.41
N ILE A 61 -3.30 14.47 1.99
CA ILE A 61 -3.52 14.46 3.45
C ILE A 61 -3.50 13.01 3.96
N TYR A 62 -4.13 12.08 3.24
CA TYR A 62 -4.17 10.67 3.63
C TYR A 62 -2.78 10.03 3.62
N SER A 63 -2.00 10.30 2.57
CA SER A 63 -0.62 9.85 2.46
C SER A 63 0.28 10.44 3.54
N LEU A 64 0.05 11.70 3.96
CA LEU A 64 0.79 12.33 5.05
C LEU A 64 0.49 11.69 6.41
N THR A 65 -0.77 11.33 6.68
CA THR A 65 -1.12 10.60 7.91
C THR A 65 -0.45 9.22 7.95
N ILE A 66 -0.44 8.50 6.82
CA ILE A 66 0.25 7.21 6.68
C ILE A 66 1.77 7.39 6.83
N CYS A 67 2.34 8.45 6.24
CA CYS A 67 3.75 8.82 6.37
C CYS A 67 4.13 9.03 7.85
N ALA A 68 3.34 9.81 8.59
CA ALA A 68 3.55 10.00 10.02
C ALA A 68 3.41 8.70 10.83
N GLY A 69 2.40 7.87 10.51
CA GLY A 69 2.18 6.59 11.18
C GLY A 69 3.31 5.58 10.95
N THR A 70 3.78 5.47 9.71
CA THR A 70 4.89 4.59 9.33
C THR A 70 6.21 5.04 9.95
N GLY A 71 6.54 6.33 9.83
CA GLY A 71 7.75 6.88 10.43
C GLY A 71 7.74 6.81 11.96
N GLY A 72 6.61 7.14 12.59
CA GLY A 72 6.44 7.03 14.03
C GLY A 72 6.64 5.59 14.54
N PHE A 73 6.03 4.62 13.87
CA PHE A 73 6.22 3.20 14.20
C PHE A 73 7.67 2.74 14.03
N MET A 74 8.32 3.16 12.95
CA MET A 74 9.70 2.78 12.66
C MET A 74 10.68 3.39 13.66
N LEU A 75 10.45 4.63 14.10
CA LEU A 75 11.21 5.23 15.19
C LEU A 75 10.96 4.52 16.52
N MET A 76 9.71 4.18 16.86
CA MET A 76 9.42 3.40 18.07
C MET A 76 10.13 2.04 18.06
N LYS A 77 10.14 1.32 16.92
CA LYS A 77 10.88 0.05 16.76
C LYS A 77 12.37 0.19 17.10
N ILE A 78 12.98 1.33 16.79
CA ILE A 78 14.42 1.56 16.99
C ILE A 78 14.72 2.05 18.41
N PHE A 79 13.91 2.96 18.93
CA PHE A 79 14.17 3.61 20.22
C PHE A 79 13.68 2.80 21.43
N ASP A 80 12.56 2.10 21.31
CA ASP A 80 11.98 1.32 22.41
C ASP A 80 11.31 0.03 21.88
N PRO A 81 12.06 -1.07 21.75
CA PRO A 81 11.55 -2.31 21.20
C PRO A 81 10.59 -3.05 22.14
N VAL A 82 10.38 -2.60 23.39
CA VAL A 82 9.47 -3.25 24.35
C VAL A 82 8.02 -3.22 23.86
N TRP A 83 7.67 -2.22 23.05
CA TRP A 83 6.35 -2.11 22.41
C TRP A 83 6.13 -3.12 21.27
N VAL A 84 7.17 -3.79 20.80
CA VAL A 84 7.08 -4.83 19.76
C VAL A 84 6.68 -6.16 20.40
N ILE A 85 5.37 -6.31 20.66
CA ILE A 85 4.80 -7.48 21.35
C ILE A 85 4.72 -8.71 20.43
N PHE A 86 4.64 -8.50 19.11
CA PHE A 86 4.61 -9.55 18.08
C PHE A 86 5.35 -9.07 16.82
N ASP A 87 5.36 -9.89 15.76
CA ASP A 87 6.08 -9.58 14.52
C ASP A 87 5.81 -8.14 14.05
N PRO A 88 6.85 -7.28 13.95
CA PRO A 88 6.69 -5.85 13.71
C PRO A 88 6.10 -5.56 12.34
N LYS A 89 6.26 -6.47 11.35
CA LYS A 89 5.67 -6.31 10.02
C LYS A 89 4.16 -6.44 10.12
N TRP A 90 3.67 -7.46 10.81
CA TRP A 90 2.24 -7.64 11.06
C TRP A 90 1.64 -6.49 11.86
N MET A 91 2.36 -6.00 12.87
CA MET A 91 1.86 -4.92 13.72
C MET A 91 1.69 -3.63 12.93
N LEU A 92 2.71 -3.27 12.13
CA LEU A 92 2.62 -2.13 11.23
C LEU A 92 1.52 -2.33 10.18
N SER A 93 1.45 -3.50 9.53
CA SER A 93 0.44 -3.78 8.52
C SER A 93 -0.98 -3.65 9.05
N LEU A 94 -1.28 -4.21 10.22
CA LEU A 94 -2.61 -4.07 10.84
C LEU A 94 -2.91 -2.62 11.18
N PHE A 95 -1.96 -1.90 11.77
CA PHE A 95 -2.11 -0.49 12.10
C PHE A 95 -2.42 0.37 10.86
N LEU A 96 -1.65 0.20 9.78
CA LEU A 96 -1.88 0.92 8.53
C LEU A 96 -3.20 0.54 7.88
N PHE A 97 -3.55 -0.75 7.90
CA PHE A 97 -4.84 -1.22 7.38
C PHE A 97 -6.00 -0.49 8.08
N PHE A 98 -5.99 -0.40 9.40
CA PHE A 98 -7.03 0.31 10.16
C PHE A 98 -7.09 1.80 9.81
N LEU A 99 -5.93 2.48 9.75
CA LEU A 99 -5.88 3.89 9.36
C LEU A 99 -6.48 4.12 7.98
N ILE A 100 -6.05 3.34 6.98
CA ILE A 100 -6.51 3.50 5.60
C ILE A 100 -8.01 3.20 5.49
N GLN A 101 -8.48 2.13 6.15
CA GLN A 101 -9.89 1.76 6.14
C GLN A 101 -10.79 2.86 6.74
N MET A 102 -10.33 3.55 7.78
CA MET A 102 -11.06 4.69 8.36
C MET A 102 -11.08 5.91 7.42
N MET A 103 -9.98 6.15 6.69
CA MET A 103 -9.83 7.36 5.87
C MET A 103 -10.49 7.22 4.49
N THR A 104 -10.54 6.01 3.94
CA THR A 104 -11.01 5.76 2.57
C THR A 104 -11.97 4.56 2.52
N PRO A 105 -13.12 4.64 3.22
CA PRO A 105 -14.02 3.50 3.34
C PRO A 105 -14.61 3.11 1.99
N GLY A 106 -14.46 1.83 1.62
CA GLY A 106 -15.11 1.22 0.45
C GLY A 106 -14.46 1.52 -0.90
N ASP A 107 -13.39 2.33 -0.95
CA ASP A 107 -12.76 2.74 -2.21
C ASP A 107 -11.35 2.11 -2.32
N LEU A 108 -11.29 0.88 -2.83
CA LEU A 108 -10.05 0.08 -2.86
C LEU A 108 -8.93 0.76 -3.64
N LYS A 109 -9.25 1.42 -4.76
CA LYS A 109 -8.23 2.11 -5.58
C LYS A 109 -7.54 3.24 -4.81
N LYS A 110 -8.34 4.08 -4.13
CA LYS A 110 -7.84 5.21 -3.35
C LYS A 110 -7.08 4.71 -2.11
N SER A 111 -7.55 3.62 -1.50
CA SER A 111 -6.89 2.95 -0.37
C SER A 111 -5.50 2.41 -0.74
N MET A 112 -5.37 1.75 -1.89
CA MET A 112 -4.07 1.28 -2.39
C MET A 112 -3.15 2.47 -2.71
N LEU A 113 -3.69 3.50 -3.36
CA LEU A 113 -2.88 4.64 -3.77
C LEU A 113 -2.36 5.44 -2.56
N SER A 114 -3.20 5.65 -1.54
CA SER A 114 -2.76 6.29 -0.29
C SER A 114 -1.75 5.44 0.48
N LEU A 115 -1.93 4.11 0.52
CA LEU A 115 -0.97 3.17 1.10
C LEU A 115 0.42 3.34 0.49
N TYR A 116 0.54 3.15 -0.84
CA TYR A 116 1.85 3.13 -1.50
C TYR A 116 2.54 4.51 -1.45
N LEU A 117 1.81 5.60 -1.66
CA LEU A 117 2.38 6.95 -1.54
C LEU A 117 2.80 7.24 -0.11
N GLY A 118 1.94 6.99 0.88
CA GLY A 118 2.22 7.28 2.27
C GLY A 118 3.37 6.43 2.83
N LEU A 119 3.43 5.15 2.46
CA LEU A 119 4.50 4.24 2.86
C LEU A 119 5.84 4.66 2.24
N PHE A 120 5.85 5.05 0.95
CA PHE A 120 7.05 5.55 0.29
C PHE A 120 7.55 6.84 0.95
N PHE A 121 6.67 7.82 1.18
CA PHE A 121 7.06 9.08 1.83
C PHE A 121 7.50 8.89 3.27
N GLY A 122 6.80 8.06 4.06
CA GLY A 122 7.16 7.79 5.45
C GLY A 122 8.47 7.05 5.58
N HIS A 123 8.69 6.04 4.75
CA HIS A 123 9.94 5.30 4.71
C HIS A 123 11.10 6.16 4.22
N ALA A 124 10.89 6.98 3.18
CA ALA A 124 11.90 7.91 2.69
C ALA A 124 12.28 8.96 3.76
N ALA A 125 11.29 9.56 4.43
CA ALA A 125 11.52 10.52 5.50
C ALA A 125 12.32 9.91 6.66
N THR A 126 11.95 8.69 7.05
CA THR A 126 12.63 7.96 8.13
C THR A 126 14.05 7.57 7.73
N ALA A 127 14.24 7.03 6.53
CA ALA A 127 15.57 6.69 6.02
C ALA A 127 16.50 7.90 5.95
N ILE A 128 16.01 9.06 5.51
CA ILE A 128 16.78 10.32 5.48
C ILE A 128 17.18 10.73 6.90
N LEU A 129 16.24 10.68 7.86
CA LEU A 129 16.50 11.03 9.25
C LEU A 129 17.56 10.11 9.89
N LEU A 130 17.44 8.80 9.69
CA LEU A 130 18.37 7.80 10.22
C LEU A 130 19.76 7.89 9.58
N ASN A 131 19.84 8.25 8.30
CA ASN A 131 21.12 8.42 7.61
C ASN A 131 21.95 9.55 8.26
N GLN A 132 21.29 10.62 8.72
CA GLN A 132 21.96 11.68 9.49
C GLN A 132 22.55 11.19 10.81
N TRP A 133 22.04 10.09 11.36
CA TRP A 133 22.57 9.42 12.56
C TRP A 133 23.54 8.27 12.24
N GLY A 134 23.97 8.14 10.98
CA GLY A 134 24.93 7.14 10.52
C GLY A 134 24.32 5.76 10.25
N MET A 135 22.99 5.62 10.30
CA MET A 135 22.30 4.37 9.96
C MET A 135 21.86 4.39 8.49
N ASN A 136 22.61 3.69 7.64
CA ASN A 136 22.27 3.56 6.23
C ASN A 136 21.13 2.56 6.03
N MET A 137 19.91 3.07 5.98
CA MET A 137 18.72 2.29 5.66
C MET A 137 18.33 2.50 4.19
N PRO A 138 18.22 1.43 3.37
CA PRO A 138 17.78 1.57 1.99
C PRO A 138 16.31 2.02 1.93
N ILE A 139 16.02 3.01 1.09
CA ILE A 139 14.66 3.45 0.79
C ILE A 139 13.97 2.35 -0.02
N GLY A 140 12.79 1.94 0.44
CA GLY A 140 12.04 0.85 -0.18
C GLY A 140 12.58 -0.51 0.21
N SER A 141 13.11 -0.66 1.43
CA SER A 141 13.67 -1.92 1.92
C SER A 141 12.71 -3.11 1.76
N PRO A 142 13.22 -4.34 1.67
CA PRO A 142 12.38 -5.53 1.59
C PRO A 142 11.30 -5.60 2.69
N GLU A 143 11.64 -5.18 3.91
CA GLU A 143 10.70 -5.14 5.03
C GLU A 143 9.48 -4.25 4.76
N ILE A 144 9.67 -3.08 4.13
CA ILE A 144 8.57 -2.15 3.85
C ILE A 144 7.72 -2.65 2.67
N LEU A 145 8.35 -3.30 1.68
CA LEU A 145 7.64 -3.92 0.56
C LEU A 145 6.77 -5.10 1.04
N ASP A 146 7.27 -5.91 1.99
CA ASP A 146 6.47 -6.97 2.63
C ASP A 146 5.26 -6.38 3.38
N VAL A 147 5.45 -5.29 4.12
CA VAL A 147 4.36 -4.60 4.82
C VAL A 147 3.30 -4.11 3.82
N ALA A 148 3.72 -3.52 2.70
CA ALA A 148 2.82 -3.09 1.63
C ALA A 148 2.02 -4.28 1.06
N ALA A 149 2.68 -5.42 0.86
CA ALA A 149 2.06 -6.64 0.36
C ALA A 149 1.04 -7.22 1.36
N TYR A 150 1.35 -7.26 2.65
CA TYR A 150 0.41 -7.71 3.68
C TYR A 150 -0.83 -6.83 3.74
N VAL A 151 -0.67 -5.50 3.78
CA VAL A 151 -1.83 -4.58 3.80
C VAL A 151 -2.66 -4.74 2.53
N SER A 152 -2.02 -4.82 1.36
CA SER A 152 -2.72 -5.03 0.08
C SER A 152 -3.51 -6.33 0.07
N THR A 153 -2.93 -7.41 0.61
CA THR A 153 -3.58 -8.72 0.71
C THR A 153 -4.82 -8.67 1.59
N ILE A 154 -4.76 -7.99 2.73
CA ILE A 154 -5.92 -7.83 3.64
C ILE A 154 -7.06 -7.08 2.92
N PHE A 155 -6.75 -5.98 2.24
CA PHE A 155 -7.76 -5.22 1.48
C PHE A 155 -8.38 -6.06 0.35
N LEU A 156 -7.57 -6.79 -0.41
CA LEU A 156 -8.06 -7.67 -1.47
C LEU A 156 -8.91 -8.82 -0.93
N ALA A 157 -8.55 -9.39 0.23
CA ALA A 157 -9.33 -10.44 0.88
C ALA A 157 -10.72 -9.92 1.28
N ILE A 158 -10.79 -8.73 1.89
CA ILE A 158 -12.07 -8.11 2.28
C ILE A 158 -12.93 -7.82 1.06
N GLU A 159 -12.35 -7.24 0.01
CA GLU A 159 -13.10 -6.93 -1.21
C GLU A 159 -13.57 -8.21 -1.92
N GLY A 160 -12.73 -9.26 -1.93
CA GLY A 160 -13.09 -10.58 -2.41
C GLY A 160 -14.28 -11.18 -1.66
N MET A 161 -14.30 -11.06 -0.32
CA MET A 161 -15.43 -11.53 0.49
C MET A 161 -16.73 -10.80 0.17
N LYS A 162 -16.72 -9.47 -0.04
CA LYS A 162 -17.92 -8.71 -0.44
C LYS A 162 -18.48 -9.14 -1.79
N VAL A 163 -17.59 -9.41 -2.74
CA VAL A 163 -18.00 -9.88 -4.08
C VAL A 163 -18.66 -11.25 -3.95
N ILE A 164 -18.06 -12.16 -3.18
CA ILE A 164 -18.60 -13.50 -2.93
C ILE A 164 -19.99 -13.42 -2.27
N SER A 165 -20.14 -12.62 -1.21
CA SER A 165 -21.43 -12.48 -0.53
C SER A 165 -22.51 -11.92 -1.46
N GLY A 166 -22.18 -10.94 -2.30
CA GLY A 166 -23.10 -10.40 -3.30
C GLY A 166 -23.59 -11.44 -4.32
N TYR A 167 -22.72 -12.38 -4.73
CA TYR A 167 -23.14 -13.49 -5.61
C TYR A 167 -24.11 -14.47 -4.92
N PHE A 168 -23.89 -14.75 -3.63
CA PHE A 168 -24.81 -15.62 -2.87
C PHE A 168 -26.20 -14.99 -2.72
N GLU A 169 -26.26 -13.70 -2.41
CA GLU A 169 -27.52 -12.95 -2.32
C GLU A 169 -28.27 -12.90 -3.66
N ALA A 170 -27.56 -12.63 -4.76
CA ALA A 170 -28.14 -12.60 -6.10
C ALA A 170 -28.73 -13.97 -6.49
N LYS A 171 -28.02 -15.06 -6.19
CA LYS A 171 -28.51 -16.44 -6.45
C LYS A 171 -29.73 -16.78 -5.61
N GLN A 172 -29.77 -16.35 -4.35
CA GLN A 172 -30.90 -16.56 -3.45
C GLN A 172 -32.16 -15.81 -3.90
N ASN A 173 -32.02 -14.58 -4.40
CA ASN A 173 -33.14 -13.79 -4.91
C ASN A 173 -33.72 -14.35 -6.22
N ILE A 174 -32.90 -14.89 -7.12
CA ILE A 174 -33.37 -15.57 -8.35
C ILE A 174 -34.17 -16.84 -8.01
N GLY A 175 -33.81 -17.55 -6.93
CA GLY A 175 -34.55 -18.71 -6.45
C GLY A 175 -35.95 -18.37 -5.91
N LYS A 176 -36.10 -17.20 -5.27
CA LYS A 176 -37.40 -16.73 -4.75
C LYS A 176 -38.33 -16.18 -5.84
N GLY A 177 -37.79 -15.59 -6.91
CA GLY A 177 -38.59 -15.05 -8.03
C GLY A 177 -39.22 -16.11 -8.95
N LYS A 178 -38.88 -17.40 -8.81
CA LYS A 178 -39.47 -18.51 -9.58
C LYS A 178 -40.63 -19.22 -8.86
N GLN A 179 -40.98 -18.78 -7.64
CA GLN A 179 -42.06 -19.36 -6.84
C GLN A 179 -43.33 -18.48 -6.78
N GLY A 180 -43.40 -17.42 -7.58
CA GLY A 180 -44.57 -16.54 -7.73
C GLY A 180 -45.28 -16.79 -9.05
#